data_AF-A0A2V2RXR6-F1
#
_entry.id   AF-A0A2V2RXR6-F1
#
_cell.length_a   1.000
_cell.length_b   1.000
_cell.length_c   1.000
_cell.angle_alpha   90.00
_cell.angle_beta   90.00
_cell.angle_gamma   90.00
#
_symmetry.space_group_name_H-M   'P 1'
#
loop_
_entity.id
_entity.type
_entity.pdbx_description
1 polymer ?
#
loop_
_entity_poly.entity_id
_entity_poly.type
_entity_poly.pdbx_seq_one_letter_code
_entity_poly.pdbx_strand_id
1 'polypeptide(L)'
;MQSAGRLRWNLVVIRGVMIKKHCLLLVTGSLLLMLLSGALVAMLYLRSKDYTLTETSFTGDALKVVETHALLRLPEKSRGLNMVYVGSRGDPSFAAKIEVPPDAEGDIRHQIEKRDDQDYHPIGAPSEKVSWWSPAKSRVVVERKYTVDSSYVHVLLCHDNGQVVLLVESMSF
;
A
#
# COMPACT_ATOMS: atom_id res chain seq x y z
N MET A 1 -42.11 68.00 -16.06
CA MET A 1 -41.61 66.82 -16.83
C MET A 1 -40.16 66.46 -16.45
N GLN A 2 -39.87 66.09 -15.19
CA GLN A 2 -38.52 65.69 -14.75
C GLN A 2 -38.46 64.30 -14.05
N SER A 3 -39.58 63.56 -13.99
CA SER A 3 -39.68 62.30 -13.23
C SER A 3 -39.15 61.06 -14.00
N ALA A 4 -39.27 61.04 -15.34
CA ALA A 4 -38.93 59.85 -16.14
C ALA A 4 -37.42 59.53 -16.22
N GLY A 5 -36.54 60.53 -16.14
CA GLY A 5 -35.08 60.34 -16.21
C GLY A 5 -34.49 59.67 -14.96
N ARG A 6 -35.11 59.87 -13.79
CA ARG A 6 -34.60 59.38 -12.50
C ARG A 6 -34.85 57.88 -12.31
N LEU A 7 -35.97 57.36 -12.85
CA LEU A 7 -36.31 55.93 -12.81
C LEU A 7 -35.40 55.07 -13.71
N ARG A 8 -34.97 55.60 -14.87
CA ARG A 8 -34.03 54.91 -15.77
C ARG A 8 -32.64 54.73 -15.14
N TRP A 9 -32.15 55.72 -14.41
CA TRP A 9 -30.86 55.64 -13.72
C TRP A 9 -30.85 54.58 -12.61
N ASN A 10 -31.90 54.49 -11.80
CA ASN A 10 -31.99 53.50 -10.72
C ASN A 10 -32.01 52.05 -11.24
N LEU A 11 -32.69 51.79 -12.38
CA LEU A 11 -32.73 50.46 -12.99
C LEU A 11 -31.37 50.00 -13.56
N VAL A 12 -30.57 50.92 -14.10
CA VAL A 12 -29.22 50.63 -14.61
C VAL A 12 -28.26 50.32 -13.46
N VAL A 13 -28.34 51.09 -12.36
CA VAL A 13 -27.51 50.86 -11.17
C VAL A 13 -27.82 49.51 -10.51
N ILE A 14 -29.10 49.16 -10.36
CA ILE A 14 -29.51 47.88 -9.75
C ILE A 14 -29.06 46.68 -10.61
N ARG A 15 -29.19 46.74 -11.94
CA ARG A 15 -28.70 45.68 -12.84
C ARG A 15 -27.17 45.54 -12.78
N GLY A 16 -26.43 46.65 -12.73
CA GLY A 16 -24.98 46.63 -12.58
C GLY A 16 -24.50 46.01 -11.27
N VAL A 17 -25.19 46.28 -10.16
CA VAL A 17 -24.89 45.68 -8.85
C VAL A 17 -25.23 44.18 -8.83
N MET A 18 -26.34 43.76 -9.47
CA MET A 18 -26.69 42.34 -9.56
C MET A 18 -25.67 41.54 -10.37
N ILE A 19 -25.23 42.05 -11.54
CA ILE A 19 -24.24 41.36 -12.39
C ILE A 19 -22.90 41.17 -11.66
N LYS A 20 -22.46 42.19 -10.89
CA LYS A 20 -21.23 42.09 -10.08
C LYS A 20 -21.33 41.03 -8.98
N LYS A 21 -22.48 40.91 -8.31
CA LYS A 21 -22.70 39.88 -7.27
C LYS A 21 -22.69 38.46 -7.85
N HIS A 22 -23.34 38.25 -9.00
CA HIS A 22 -23.36 36.93 -9.65
C HIS A 22 -21.96 36.55 -10.17
N CYS A 23 -21.22 37.50 -10.74
CA CYS A 23 -19.84 37.26 -11.17
C CYS A 23 -18.93 36.92 -9.98
N LEU A 24 -19.04 37.66 -8.87
CA LEU A 24 -18.28 37.38 -7.65
C LEU A 24 -18.57 35.98 -7.10
N LEU A 25 -19.85 35.59 -7.02
CA LEU A 25 -20.26 34.26 -6.56
C LEU A 25 -19.76 33.12 -7.47
N LEU A 26 -19.76 33.33 -8.78
CA LEU A 26 -19.23 32.35 -9.73
C LEU A 26 -17.72 32.19 -9.60
N VAL A 27 -16.98 33.29 -9.43
CA VAL A 27 -15.52 33.26 -9.26
C VAL A 27 -15.14 32.62 -7.93
N THR A 28 -15.80 32.98 -6.83
CA THR A 28 -15.52 32.38 -5.51
C THR A 28 -15.93 30.91 -5.46
N GLY A 29 -17.07 30.55 -6.07
CA GLY A 29 -17.51 29.16 -6.18
C GLY A 29 -16.54 28.30 -6.99
N SER A 30 -16.04 28.81 -8.11
CA SER A 30 -15.05 28.12 -8.95
C SER A 30 -13.71 27.94 -8.23
N LEU A 31 -13.25 28.97 -7.51
CA LEU A 31 -12.02 28.90 -6.73
C LEU A 31 -12.12 27.85 -5.62
N LEU A 32 -13.25 27.82 -4.90
CA LEU A 32 -13.50 26.84 -3.84
C LEU A 32 -13.51 25.42 -4.41
N LEU A 33 -14.16 25.20 -5.55
CA LEU A 33 -14.21 23.90 -6.21
C LEU A 33 -12.80 23.42 -6.60
N MET A 34 -11.98 24.30 -7.17
CA MET A 34 -10.59 23.96 -7.52
C MET A 34 -9.77 23.56 -6.29
N LEU A 35 -9.90 24.30 -5.17
CA LEU A 35 -9.22 23.98 -3.93
C LEU A 35 -9.66 22.63 -3.35
N LEU A 36 -10.97 22.35 -3.37
CA LEU A 36 -11.52 21.07 -2.90
C LEU A 36 -11.07 19.89 -3.78
N SER A 37 -11.06 20.06 -5.10
CA SER A 37 -10.54 19.03 -6.01
C SER A 37 -9.06 18.78 -5.80
N GLY A 38 -8.27 19.84 -5.58
CA GLY A 38 -6.85 19.72 -5.28
C GLY A 38 -6.60 18.98 -3.96
N ALA A 39 -7.36 19.31 -2.92
CA ALA A 39 -7.28 18.63 -1.63
C ALA A 39 -7.68 17.14 -1.72
N LEU A 40 -8.72 16.81 -2.48
CA LEU A 40 -9.14 15.42 -2.70
C LEU A 40 -8.05 14.62 -3.42
N VAL A 41 -7.49 15.16 -4.50
CA VAL A 41 -6.40 14.50 -5.25
C VAL A 41 -5.16 14.32 -4.36
N ALA A 42 -4.81 15.32 -3.56
CA ALA A 42 -3.68 15.22 -2.62
C ALA A 42 -3.92 14.14 -1.55
N MET A 43 -5.12 14.06 -0.99
CA MET A 43 -5.50 13.01 -0.03
C MET A 43 -5.43 11.61 -0.65
N LEU A 44 -5.90 11.45 -1.89
CA LEU A 44 -5.80 10.18 -2.61
C LEU A 44 -4.34 9.80 -2.89
N TYR A 45 -3.50 10.75 -3.27
CA TYR A 45 -2.08 10.53 -3.52
C TYR A 45 -1.30 10.16 -2.25
N LEU A 46 -1.65 10.76 -1.11
CA LEU A 46 -1.03 10.42 0.18
C LEU A 46 -1.45 9.03 0.69
N ARG A 47 -2.60 8.51 0.25
CA ARG A 47 -3.11 7.19 0.67
C ARG A 47 -2.40 6.03 -0.04
N SER A 48 -1.76 6.25 -1.19
CA SER A 48 -1.21 5.19 -2.05
C SER A 48 0.31 5.04 -2.01
N LYS A 49 0.98 5.48 -0.93
CA LYS A 49 2.44 5.35 -0.88
C LYS A 49 2.85 3.98 -0.36
N ASP A 50 3.34 3.17 -1.28
CA ASP A 50 4.20 2.03 -0.97
C ASP A 50 5.31 2.52 -0.02
N TYR A 51 5.59 1.77 1.04
CA TYR A 51 6.65 2.11 1.99
C TYR A 51 7.49 0.89 2.33
N THR A 52 8.77 1.13 2.56
CA THR A 52 9.75 0.10 2.85
C THR A 52 10.17 0.17 4.31
N LEU A 53 10.07 -0.95 5.01
CA LEU A 53 10.73 -1.19 6.28
C LEU A 53 12.09 -1.85 6.02
N THR A 54 13.08 -1.36 6.74
CA THR A 54 14.45 -1.88 6.80
C THR A 54 14.66 -2.61 8.12
N GLU A 55 15.82 -3.24 8.29
CA GLU A 55 16.19 -3.93 9.55
C GLU A 55 15.95 -3.09 10.81
N THR A 56 16.17 -1.78 10.76
CA THR A 56 15.97 -0.88 11.91
C THR A 56 14.51 -0.50 12.18
N SER A 57 13.61 -0.70 11.21
CA SER A 57 12.20 -0.32 11.28
C SER A 57 11.24 -1.51 11.17
N PHE A 58 11.75 -2.69 10.85
CA PHE A 58 11.01 -3.96 10.83
C PHE A 58 10.89 -4.50 12.25
N THR A 59 9.91 -3.97 12.99
CA THR A 59 9.64 -4.34 14.39
C THR A 59 8.84 -5.65 14.52
N GLY A 60 8.65 -6.11 15.76
CA GLY A 60 7.83 -7.28 16.07
C GLY A 60 6.38 -7.18 15.56
N ASP A 61 5.81 -5.98 15.45
CA ASP A 61 4.46 -5.80 14.89
C ASP A 61 4.42 -6.13 13.40
N ALA A 62 5.45 -5.78 12.64
CA ALA A 62 5.56 -6.16 11.23
C ALA A 62 5.78 -7.68 11.08
N LEU A 63 6.51 -8.32 12.01
CA LEU A 63 6.65 -9.78 12.02
C LEU A 63 5.29 -10.45 12.25
N LYS A 64 4.47 -9.95 13.18
CA LYS A 64 3.12 -10.44 13.40
C LYS A 64 2.21 -10.30 12.19
N VAL A 65 2.37 -9.24 11.39
CA VAL A 65 1.65 -9.11 10.11
C VAL A 65 2.03 -10.27 9.19
N VAL A 66 3.32 -10.57 9.05
CA VAL A 66 3.77 -11.70 8.23
C VAL A 66 3.23 -13.03 8.75
N GLU A 67 3.30 -13.28 10.07
CA GLU A 67 2.75 -14.49 10.68
C GLU A 67 1.25 -14.67 10.41
N THR A 68 0.49 -13.57 10.56
CA THR A 68 -0.96 -13.56 10.41
C THR A 68 -1.36 -13.84 8.95
N HIS A 69 -0.74 -13.14 8.00
CA HIS A 69 -1.11 -13.26 6.59
C HIS A 69 -0.55 -14.54 5.93
N ALA A 70 0.62 -15.03 6.36
CA ALA A 70 1.19 -16.26 5.82
C ALA A 70 0.72 -17.52 6.55
N LEU A 71 0.03 -17.38 7.69
CA LEU A 71 -0.28 -18.48 8.61
C LEU A 71 0.97 -19.30 8.99
N LEU A 72 2.07 -18.61 9.26
CA LEU A 72 3.33 -19.20 9.75
C LEU A 72 3.60 -18.70 11.15
N ARG A 73 4.21 -19.54 11.99
CA ARG A 73 4.74 -19.12 13.29
C ARG A 73 6.23 -18.91 13.18
N LEU A 74 6.66 -17.67 13.32
CA LEU A 74 8.08 -17.30 13.28
C LEU A 74 8.71 -17.57 14.66
N PRO A 75 9.93 -18.14 14.70
CA PRO A 75 10.64 -18.32 15.97
C PRO A 75 11.00 -16.97 16.59
N GLU A 76 11.06 -16.88 17.93
CA GLU A 76 11.24 -15.62 18.68
C GLU A 76 12.48 -14.81 18.28
N LYS A 77 13.53 -15.47 17.81
CA LYS A 77 14.79 -14.84 17.39
C LYS A 77 14.81 -14.46 15.90
N SER A 78 13.68 -14.54 15.22
CA SER A 78 13.57 -14.08 13.82
C SER A 78 13.80 -12.58 13.75
N ARG A 79 14.52 -12.14 12.71
CA ARG A 79 14.81 -10.72 12.48
C ARG A 79 14.29 -10.29 11.13
N GLY A 80 13.45 -9.27 11.10
CA GLY A 80 13.02 -8.66 9.86
C GLY A 80 14.18 -7.92 9.19
N LEU A 81 14.46 -8.22 7.92
CA LEU A 81 15.55 -7.60 7.15
C LEU A 81 15.01 -6.49 6.25
N ASN A 82 13.97 -6.80 5.47
CA ASN A 82 13.30 -5.84 4.58
C ASN A 82 11.82 -6.19 4.47
N MET A 83 10.96 -5.19 4.33
CA MET A 83 9.57 -5.38 3.98
C MET A 83 9.09 -4.22 3.12
N VAL A 84 8.42 -4.49 2.01
CA VAL A 84 7.71 -3.46 1.24
C VAL A 84 6.23 -3.70 1.41
N TYR A 85 5.52 -2.67 1.87
CA TYR A 85 4.06 -2.62 1.84
C TYR A 85 3.60 -1.96 0.56
N VAL A 86 2.61 -2.55 -0.09
CA VAL A 86 1.94 -2.05 -1.28
C VAL A 86 0.47 -1.84 -0.95
N GLY A 87 -0.04 -0.66 -1.31
CA GLY A 87 -1.45 -0.32 -1.11
C GLY A 87 -1.80 0.24 0.27
N SER A 88 -3.05 0.06 0.68
CA SER A 88 -3.60 0.72 1.87
C SER A 88 -3.48 -0.15 3.13
N ARG A 89 -3.32 0.48 4.30
CA ARG A 89 -3.20 -0.21 5.60
C ARG A 89 -4.32 -1.18 5.97
N GLY A 90 -5.49 -1.10 5.31
CA GLY A 90 -6.64 -1.94 5.62
C GLY A 90 -6.55 -3.36 5.07
N ASP A 91 -5.76 -3.58 4.01
CA ASP A 91 -5.54 -4.89 3.41
C ASP A 91 -4.15 -4.92 2.76
N PRO A 92 -3.09 -5.14 3.57
CA PRO A 92 -1.74 -4.91 3.12
C PRO A 92 -1.28 -6.04 2.18
N SER A 93 -1.00 -5.67 0.93
CA SER A 93 -0.13 -6.48 0.09
C SER A 93 1.33 -6.17 0.48
N PHE A 94 2.19 -7.18 0.58
CA PHE A 94 3.59 -6.97 0.95
C PHE A 94 4.53 -8.00 0.37
N ALA A 95 5.82 -7.65 0.32
CA ALA A 95 6.93 -8.59 0.24
C ALA A 95 7.82 -8.40 1.47
N ALA A 96 8.25 -9.48 2.11
CA ALA A 96 9.07 -9.47 3.32
C ALA A 96 10.26 -10.42 3.18
N LYS A 97 11.39 -10.03 3.73
CA LYS A 97 12.61 -10.81 3.89
C LYS A 97 12.95 -10.87 5.37
N ILE A 98 13.01 -12.08 5.92
CA ILE A 98 13.19 -12.33 7.35
C ILE A 98 14.33 -13.32 7.52
N GLU A 99 15.26 -13.02 8.42
CA GLU A 99 16.26 -13.97 8.88
C GLU A 99 15.64 -14.89 9.92
N VAL A 100 15.82 -16.19 9.71
CA VAL A 100 15.36 -17.26 10.61
C VAL A 100 16.58 -17.82 11.33
N PRO A 101 16.50 -18.08 12.65
CA PRO A 101 17.54 -18.80 13.39
C PRO A 101 17.83 -20.15 12.73
N PRO A 102 19.11 -20.53 12.51
CA PRO A 102 19.45 -21.78 11.82
C PRO A 102 18.90 -23.04 12.50
N ASP A 103 18.78 -23.02 13.83
CA ASP A 103 18.21 -24.11 14.63
C ASP A 103 16.70 -24.30 14.41
N ALA A 104 16.01 -23.28 13.90
CA ALA A 104 14.57 -23.32 13.59
C ALA A 104 14.26 -23.61 12.11
N GLU A 105 15.27 -23.84 11.26
CA GLU A 105 15.08 -24.09 9.82
C GLU A 105 14.14 -25.27 9.57
N GLY A 106 14.35 -26.39 10.29
CA GLY A 106 13.54 -27.59 10.14
C GLY A 106 12.07 -27.38 10.47
N ASP A 107 11.78 -26.61 11.52
CA ASP A 107 10.42 -26.33 11.97
C ASP A 107 9.67 -25.42 10.98
N ILE A 108 10.33 -24.36 10.50
CA ILE A 108 9.75 -23.48 9.47
C ILE A 108 9.53 -24.25 8.17
N ARG A 109 10.52 -25.03 7.73
CA ARG A 109 10.40 -25.87 6.54
C ARG A 109 9.19 -26.80 6.65
N HIS A 110 9.02 -27.47 7.79
CA HIS A 110 7.89 -28.37 8.02
C HIS A 110 6.53 -27.64 8.02
N GLN A 111 6.45 -26.42 8.53
CA GLN A 111 5.25 -25.59 8.45
C GLN A 111 4.89 -25.24 6.99
N ILE A 112 5.89 -24.89 6.18
CA ILE A 112 5.71 -24.55 4.77
C ILE A 112 5.27 -25.79 3.99
N GLU A 113 5.96 -26.92 4.15
CA GLU A 113 5.67 -28.16 3.41
C GLU A 113 4.25 -28.71 3.64
N LYS A 114 3.62 -28.38 4.77
CA LYS A 114 2.21 -28.73 5.08
C LYS A 114 1.18 -27.97 4.26
N ARG A 115 1.56 -26.89 3.59
CA ARG A 115 0.66 -26.09 2.77
C ARG A 115 0.51 -26.75 1.39
N ASP A 116 -0.73 -26.80 0.92
CA ASP A 116 -1.02 -27.26 -0.44
C ASP A 116 -0.44 -26.27 -1.44
N ASP A 117 0.39 -26.76 -2.35
CA ASP A 117 1.03 -25.93 -3.35
C ASP A 117 0.06 -25.65 -4.50
N GLN A 118 -0.16 -24.37 -4.77
CA GLN A 118 -1.02 -23.87 -5.83
C GLN A 118 -0.13 -23.17 -6.86
N ASP A 119 -0.03 -23.73 -8.06
CA ASP A 119 0.78 -23.15 -9.13
C ASP A 119 0.07 -21.97 -9.81
N TYR A 120 0.04 -20.83 -9.12
CA TYR A 120 -0.47 -19.56 -9.63
C TYR A 120 0.46 -18.42 -9.24
N HIS A 121 0.62 -17.42 -10.11
CA HIS A 121 1.42 -16.23 -9.84
C HIS A 121 0.65 -14.97 -10.29
N PRO A 122 0.21 -14.11 -9.37
CA PRO A 122 -0.56 -12.92 -9.72
C PRO A 122 0.31 -11.87 -10.40
N ILE A 123 -0.24 -11.20 -11.41
CA ILE A 123 0.41 -10.07 -12.08
C ILE A 123 0.53 -8.89 -11.10
N GLY A 124 1.70 -8.26 -11.03
CA GLY A 124 1.92 -7.09 -10.18
C GLY A 124 2.20 -7.43 -8.73
N ALA A 125 2.70 -8.64 -8.47
CA ALA A 125 3.10 -9.07 -7.14
C ALA A 125 4.09 -8.06 -6.52
N PRO A 126 4.03 -7.82 -5.19
CA PRO A 126 4.94 -6.90 -4.51
C PRO A 126 6.43 -7.22 -4.74
N SER A 127 6.76 -8.50 -4.92
CA SER A 127 8.13 -8.95 -5.22
C SER A 127 8.70 -8.41 -6.52
N GLU A 128 7.88 -8.23 -7.57
CA GLU A 128 8.32 -7.70 -8.87
C GLU A 128 8.91 -6.29 -8.75
N LYS A 129 8.55 -5.56 -7.69
CA LYS A 129 8.96 -4.18 -7.44
C LYS A 129 10.26 -4.07 -6.62
N VAL A 130 10.79 -5.17 -6.09
CA VAL A 130 11.90 -5.12 -5.13
C VAL A 130 13.11 -5.94 -5.56
N SER A 131 14.27 -5.29 -5.67
CA SER A 131 15.50 -5.91 -6.19
C SER A 131 16.13 -6.96 -5.27
N TRP A 132 15.79 -6.94 -3.98
CA TRP A 132 16.28 -7.91 -3.00
C TRP A 132 15.48 -9.22 -2.99
N TRP A 133 14.34 -9.28 -3.69
CA TRP A 133 13.57 -10.51 -3.92
C TRP A 133 14.12 -11.21 -5.17
N SER A 134 15.17 -12.00 -5.00
CA SER A 134 15.86 -12.66 -6.11
C SER A 134 16.12 -14.14 -5.79
N PRO A 135 15.08 -15.01 -5.80
CA PRO A 135 15.23 -16.42 -5.46
C PRO A 135 16.27 -17.16 -6.31
N ALA A 136 16.49 -16.75 -7.56
CA ALA A 136 17.49 -17.33 -8.45
C ALA A 136 18.95 -17.25 -7.93
N LYS A 137 19.23 -16.34 -6.98
CA LYS A 137 20.56 -16.18 -6.37
C LYS A 137 20.72 -16.95 -5.07
N SER A 138 19.65 -17.53 -4.55
CA SER A 138 19.62 -18.20 -3.25
C SER A 138 19.42 -19.70 -3.44
N ARG A 139 19.95 -20.49 -2.52
CA ARG A 139 19.69 -21.93 -2.50
C ARG A 139 18.32 -22.16 -1.86
N VAL A 140 17.29 -22.36 -2.67
CA VAL A 140 15.93 -22.64 -2.19
C VAL A 140 15.89 -24.01 -1.51
N VAL A 141 15.35 -24.04 -0.29
CA VAL A 141 15.13 -25.24 0.53
C VAL A 141 13.71 -25.75 0.34
N VAL A 142 12.72 -24.84 0.43
CA VAL A 142 11.31 -25.12 0.14
C VAL A 142 10.64 -23.87 -0.41
N GLU A 143 9.72 -24.07 -1.33
CA GLU A 143 8.85 -23.04 -1.90
C GLU A 143 7.41 -23.55 -1.92
N ARG A 144 6.48 -22.68 -1.51
CA ARG A 144 5.04 -22.93 -1.61
C ARG A 144 4.31 -21.66 -1.98
N LYS A 145 3.29 -21.83 -2.81
CA LYS A 145 2.32 -20.81 -3.18
C LYS A 145 0.95 -21.31 -2.75
N TYR A 146 0.15 -20.48 -2.09
CA TYR A 146 -1.17 -20.88 -1.63
C TYR A 146 -2.06 -19.66 -1.39
N THR A 147 -3.34 -19.90 -1.16
CA THR A 147 -4.30 -18.86 -0.77
C THR A 147 -4.63 -18.96 0.71
N VAL A 148 -4.61 -17.81 1.39
CA VAL A 148 -5.18 -17.65 2.73
C VAL A 148 -6.33 -16.66 2.60
N ASP A 149 -7.54 -17.13 2.90
CA ASP A 149 -8.78 -16.38 2.68
C ASP A 149 -8.89 -15.88 1.22
N SER A 150 -8.69 -14.58 1.01
CA SER A 150 -8.71 -13.91 -0.31
C SER A 150 -7.36 -13.31 -0.70
N SER A 151 -6.28 -13.76 -0.05
CA SER A 151 -4.92 -13.31 -0.33
C SER A 151 -4.10 -14.47 -0.89
N TYR A 152 -3.40 -14.22 -1.98
CA TYR A 152 -2.32 -15.09 -2.43
C TYR A 152 -1.10 -14.90 -1.51
N VAL A 153 -0.47 -16.01 -1.14
CA VAL A 153 0.74 -16.05 -0.33
C VAL A 153 1.77 -16.90 -1.06
N HIS A 154 3.00 -16.38 -1.16
CA HIS A 154 4.13 -17.14 -1.66
C HIS A 154 5.30 -17.05 -0.70
N VAL A 155 5.72 -18.23 -0.25
CA VAL A 155 6.72 -18.41 0.78
C VAL A 155 7.87 -19.21 0.20
N LEU A 156 9.08 -18.70 0.40
CA LEU A 156 10.31 -19.42 0.11
C LEU A 156 11.21 -19.40 1.33
N LEU A 157 11.69 -20.57 1.72
CA LEU A 157 12.80 -20.72 2.65
C LEU A 157 14.05 -21.01 1.85
N CYS A 158 15.10 -20.22 2.03
CA CYS A 158 16.34 -20.36 1.28
C CYS A 158 17.57 -20.05 2.14
N HIS A 159 18.74 -20.44 1.64
CA HIS A 159 20.02 -19.95 2.16
C HIS A 159 20.51 -18.80 1.29
N ASP A 160 20.74 -17.64 1.92
CA ASP A 160 21.26 -16.43 1.28
C ASP A 160 22.46 -15.93 2.10
N ASN A 161 23.63 -15.85 1.47
CA ASN A 161 24.91 -15.48 2.11
C ASN A 161 25.23 -16.24 3.42
N GLY A 162 24.86 -17.52 3.49
CA GLY A 162 25.08 -18.37 4.67
C GLY A 162 24.07 -18.19 5.80
N GLN A 163 23.04 -17.36 5.61
CA GLN A 163 21.93 -17.19 6.54
C GLN A 163 20.70 -17.95 6.04
N VAL A 164 19.89 -18.45 6.98
CA VAL A 164 18.57 -19.00 6.67
C VAL A 164 17.60 -17.82 6.55
N VAL A 165 17.01 -17.67 5.37
CA VAL A 165 16.13 -16.55 5.05
C VAL A 165 14.77 -17.07 4.61
N LEU A 166 13.73 -16.47 5.18
CA LEU A 166 12.36 -16.61 4.77
C LEU A 166 11.95 -15.39 3.92
N LEU A 167 11.59 -15.64 2.67
CA LEU A 167 10.96 -14.69 1.78
C LEU A 167 9.46 -14.96 1.79
N VAL A 168 8.66 -13.95 2.09
CA VAL A 168 7.19 -14.04 2.11
C VAL A 168 6.60 -12.91 1.28
N GLU A 169 5.77 -13.23 0.31
CA GLU A 169 4.90 -12.26 -0.35
C GLU A 169 3.45 -12.60 -0.05
N SER A 170 2.65 -11.56 0.15
CA SER A 170 1.20 -11.63 0.33
C SER A 170 0.56 -10.59 -0.57
N MET A 171 -0.43 -10.98 -1.36
CA MET A 171 -1.17 -10.08 -2.23
C MET A 171 -2.67 -10.34 -2.08
N SER A 172 -3.41 -9.31 -1.71
CA SER A 172 -4.86 -9.38 -1.58
C SER A 172 -5.54 -9.04 -2.91
N PHE A 173 -6.61 -9.77 -3.23
CA PHE A 173 -7.40 -9.59 -4.46
C PHE A 173 -8.59 -8.66 -4.28
#